data_AF-A0A1M5E2I1-F1
#
_entry.id   AF-A0A1M5E2I1-F1
#
_cell.length_a   1.000
_cell.length_b   1.000
_cell.length_c   1.000
_cell.angle_alpha   90.00
_cell.angle_beta   90.00
_cell.angle_gamma   90.00
#
_symmetry.space_group_name_H-M   'P 1'
#
loop_
_entity.id
_entity.type
_entity.pdbx_description
1 polymer ?
#
loop_
_entity_poly.entity_id
_entity_poly.type
_entity_poly.pdbx_seq_one_letter_code
_entity_poly.pdbx_strand_id
1 'polypeptide(L)'
;MTLLYITIGVIITLGLFFYLRDFVPLRPKEPGFEYVYVNEDGTVSELNDEDIEYLKTEYSPTDGARPYIKSRYQELTPDKKISGFILRNRVPKRMKIQPYKDPNEANGA
;
A
#
# COMPACT_ATOMS: atom_id res chain seq x y z
N MET A 1 -29.49 15.23 26.70
CA MET A 1 -28.55 14.15 27.03
C MET A 1 -28.60 13.00 26.03
N THR A 2 -29.76 12.40 25.73
CA THR A 2 -29.88 11.29 24.76
C THR A 2 -29.32 11.59 23.37
N LEU A 3 -29.66 12.75 22.79
CA LEU A 3 -29.15 13.18 21.48
C LEU A 3 -27.61 13.33 21.45
N LEU A 4 -27.00 13.79 22.55
CA LEU A 4 -25.54 13.93 22.66
C LEU A 4 -24.83 12.57 22.68
N TYR A 5 -25.38 11.58 23.37
CA TYR A 5 -24.80 10.24 23.40
C TYR A 5 -24.92 9.53 22.04
N ILE A 6 -26.02 9.76 21.31
CA ILE A 6 -26.19 9.23 19.95
C ILE A 6 -25.15 9.82 19.01
N THR A 7 -24.96 11.15 19.02
CA THR A 7 -23.97 11.79 18.15
C THR A 7 -22.55 11.34 18.46
N ILE A 8 -22.16 11.24 19.73
CA ILE A 8 -20.87 10.70 20.15
C ILE A 8 -20.72 9.25 19.69
N GLY A 9 -21.75 8.42 19.87
CA GLY A 9 -21.74 7.02 19.42
C GLY A 9 -21.51 6.88 17.92
N VAL A 10 -22.14 7.74 17.10
CA VAL A 10 -21.93 7.77 15.64
C VAL A 10 -20.49 8.18 15.29
N ILE A 11 -19.93 9.19 15.96
CA ILE A 11 -18.54 9.63 15.71
C ILE A 11 -17.55 8.51 16.06
N ILE A 12 -17.72 7.86 17.21
CA ILE A 12 -16.86 6.76 17.64
C ILE A 12 -16.95 5.58 16.68
N THR A 13 -18.16 5.19 16.27
CA THR A 13 -18.35 4.07 15.34
C THR A 13 -17.76 4.35 13.97
N LEU A 14 -17.94 5.56 13.42
CA LEU A 14 -17.29 5.98 12.17
C LEU A 14 -15.77 5.99 12.33
N GLY A 15 -15.24 6.60 13.40
CA GLY A 15 -13.81 6.65 13.66
C GLY A 15 -13.19 5.26 13.77
N LEU A 16 -13.84 4.35 14.49
CA LEU A 16 -13.42 2.95 14.61
C LEU A 16 -13.47 2.24 13.26
N PHE A 17 -14.52 2.44 12.47
CA PHE A 17 -14.63 1.86 11.14
C PHE A 17 -13.49 2.31 10.21
N PHE A 18 -13.19 3.62 10.20
CA PHE A 18 -12.07 4.16 9.43
C PHE A 18 -10.73 3.61 9.90
N TYR A 19 -10.51 3.53 11.22
CA TYR A 19 -9.30 2.96 11.80
C TYR A 19 -9.10 1.49 11.37
N LEU A 20 -10.15 0.67 11.51
CA LEU A 20 -10.11 -0.74 11.13
C LEU A 20 -9.83 -0.92 9.64
N ARG A 21 -10.41 -0.06 8.79
CA ARG A 21 -10.20 -0.12 7.34
C ARG A 21 -8.77 0.27 6.94
N ASP A 22 -8.24 1.34 7.55
CA ASP A 22 -7.06 2.03 7.04
C ASP A 22 -5.75 1.57 7.70
N PHE A 23 -5.79 1.01 8.92
CA PHE A 23 -4.59 0.62 9.67
C PHE A 23 -4.45 -0.87 9.97
N VAL A 24 -5.52 -1.67 9.92
CA VAL A 24 -5.43 -3.09 10.26
C VAL A 24 -4.74 -3.88 9.13
N PRO A 25 -3.73 -4.71 9.43
CA PRO A 25 -3.12 -5.59 8.43
C PRO A 25 -4.15 -6.51 7.76
N LEU A 26 -4.09 -6.64 6.43
CA LEU A 26 -4.97 -7.52 5.65
C LEU A 26 -4.42 -8.95 5.52
N ARG A 27 -3.13 -9.14 5.82
CA ARG A 27 -2.44 -10.44 5.80
C ARG A 27 -1.50 -10.55 7.00
N PRO A 28 -1.17 -11.78 7.45
CA PRO A 28 -0.16 -11.98 8.49
C PRO A 28 1.22 -11.50 8.04
N LYS A 29 2.16 -11.41 8.98
CA LYS A 29 3.56 -11.12 8.65
C LYS A 29 4.14 -12.30 7.86
N GLU A 30 4.55 -12.02 6.64
CA GLU A 30 5.17 -12.97 5.71
C GLU A 30 6.66 -12.61 5.57
N PRO A 31 7.53 -13.57 5.22
CA PRO A 31 8.93 -13.29 4.93
C PRO A 31 9.08 -12.40 3.68
N GLY A 32 10.23 -11.73 3.57
CA GLY A 32 10.54 -10.82 2.47
C GLY A 32 10.61 -9.36 2.91
N PHE A 33 10.80 -8.45 1.94
CA PHE A 33 10.87 -7.02 2.22
C PHE A 33 9.49 -6.47 2.64
N GLU A 34 9.49 -5.40 3.44
CA GLU A 34 8.27 -4.83 4.02
C GLU A 34 7.33 -4.24 2.96
N TYR A 35 7.87 -3.79 1.84
CA TYR A 35 7.13 -3.22 0.72
C TYR A 35 7.11 -4.16 -0.49
N VAL A 36 6.07 -4.01 -1.30
CA VAL A 36 5.87 -4.69 -2.58
C VAL A 36 5.34 -3.69 -3.60
N TYR A 37 5.38 -4.03 -4.88
CA TYR A 37 4.88 -3.17 -5.95
C TYR A 37 3.53 -3.69 -6.47
N VAL A 38 2.57 -2.80 -6.63
CA VAL A 38 1.34 -3.06 -7.39
C VAL A 38 1.62 -2.71 -8.84
N ASN A 39 1.43 -3.66 -9.75
CA ASN A 39 1.58 -3.46 -11.18
C ASN A 39 0.36 -2.76 -11.78
N GLU A 40 0.49 -2.24 -13.00
CA GLU A 40 -0.61 -1.52 -13.67
C GLU A 40 -1.85 -2.39 -13.92
N ASP A 41 -1.66 -3.71 -14.06
CA ASP A 41 -2.75 -4.70 -14.21
C ASP A 41 -3.41 -5.10 -12.86
N GLY A 42 -2.93 -4.54 -11.74
CA GLY A 42 -3.38 -4.89 -10.39
C GLY A 42 -2.79 -6.19 -9.84
N THR A 43 -1.82 -6.80 -10.51
CA THR A 43 -1.01 -7.84 -9.87
C THR A 43 -0.03 -7.22 -8.88
N VAL A 44 0.57 -8.05 -8.02
CA VAL A 44 1.53 -7.59 -7.02
C VAL A 44 2.79 -8.43 -7.14
N SER A 45 3.94 -7.76 -7.14
CA SER A 45 5.25 -8.40 -7.25
C SER A 45 6.21 -7.96 -6.16
N GLU A 46 7.19 -8.82 -5.89
CA GLU A 46 8.41 -8.48 -5.17
C GLU A 46 9.19 -7.39 -5.90
N LEU A 47 10.11 -6.76 -5.18
CA LEU A 47 10.95 -5.67 -5.67
C LEU A 47 12.32 -6.18 -6.12
N ASN A 48 12.97 -5.44 -7.03
CA ASN A 48 14.39 -5.63 -7.32
C ASN A 48 15.26 -4.91 -6.26
N ASP A 49 16.57 -5.11 -6.33
CA ASP A 49 17.50 -4.52 -5.35
C ASP A 49 17.53 -2.98 -5.41
N GLU A 50 17.37 -2.40 -6.60
CA GLU A 50 17.34 -0.94 -6.81
C GLU A 50 16.13 -0.29 -6.12
N ASP A 51 14.93 -0.86 -6.28
CA ASP A 51 13.71 -0.41 -5.62
C ASP A 51 13.81 -0.56 -4.10
N ILE A 52 14.45 -1.64 -3.63
CA ILE A 52 14.69 -1.86 -2.20
C ILE A 52 15.62 -0.77 -1.65
N GLU A 53 16.68 -0.42 -2.37
CA GLU A 53 17.61 0.66 -1.99
C GLU A 53 16.90 2.02 -1.99
N TYR A 54 16.11 2.29 -3.02
CA TYR A 54 15.28 3.50 -3.12
C TYR A 54 14.35 3.64 -1.92
N LEU A 55 13.68 2.56 -1.50
CA LEU A 55 12.77 2.57 -0.34
C LEU A 55 13.47 2.63 1.02
N LYS A 56 14.74 2.22 1.11
CA LYS A 56 15.55 2.33 2.33
C LYS A 56 16.20 3.70 2.50
N THR A 57 16.29 4.47 1.42
CA THR A 57 16.90 5.79 1.43
C THR A 57 16.11 6.73 2.33
N GLU A 58 16.82 7.46 3.19
CA GLU A 58 16.20 8.50 4.02
C GLU A 58 15.94 9.76 3.19
N TYR A 59 14.70 10.24 3.21
CA TYR A 59 14.28 11.45 2.49
C TYR A 59 13.92 12.57 3.47
N SER A 60 14.24 13.81 3.09
CA SER A 60 13.70 14.97 3.77
C SER A 60 12.16 15.03 3.60
N PRO A 61 11.40 15.54 4.59
CA PRO A 61 9.94 15.66 4.48
C PRO A 61 9.45 16.46 3.26
N THR A 62 10.28 17.38 2.75
CA THR A 62 9.97 18.22 1.59
C THR A 62 10.67 17.75 0.30
N ASP A 63 11.26 16.55 0.32
CA ASP A 63 11.93 15.98 -0.85
C ASP A 63 10.90 15.43 -1.85
N GLY A 64 10.92 15.97 -3.07
CA GLY A 64 10.05 15.51 -4.16
C GLY A 64 10.41 14.13 -4.70
N ALA A 65 11.64 13.66 -4.45
CA ALA A 65 12.09 12.32 -4.83
C ALA A 65 11.64 11.23 -3.86
N ARG A 66 10.92 11.57 -2.78
CA ARG A 66 10.43 10.60 -1.81
C ARG A 66 9.45 9.62 -2.46
N PRO A 67 9.58 8.30 -2.21
CA PRO A 67 8.65 7.32 -2.73
C PRO A 67 7.24 7.56 -2.21
N TYR A 68 6.26 7.53 -3.11
CA TYR A 68 4.86 7.52 -2.74
C TYR A 68 4.45 6.09 -2.32
N ILE A 69 4.10 5.93 -1.04
CA ILE A 69 3.61 4.66 -0.49
C ILE A 69 2.10 4.71 -0.36
N LYS A 70 1.42 3.79 -1.03
CA LYS A 70 -0.04 3.63 -0.93
C LYS A 70 -0.42 3.16 0.47
N SER A 71 -1.47 3.75 1.04
CA SER A 71 -2.04 3.33 2.32
C SER A 71 -3.04 2.19 2.15
N ARG A 72 -3.69 2.12 0.98
CA ARG A 72 -4.64 1.06 0.60
C ARG A 72 -4.35 0.53 -0.79
N TYR A 73 -4.69 -0.74 -0.99
CA TYR A 73 -4.56 -1.38 -2.29
C TYR A 73 -5.34 -0.67 -3.41
N GLN A 74 -6.60 -0.27 -3.15
CA GLN A 74 -7.46 0.41 -4.12
C GLN A 74 -7.20 1.93 -4.23
N GLU A 75 -6.27 2.49 -3.46
CA GLU A 75 -5.91 3.89 -3.58
C GLU A 75 -5.25 4.15 -4.94
N LEU A 76 -5.54 5.27 -5.57
CA LEU A 76 -4.82 5.68 -6.77
C LEU A 76 -3.64 6.57 -6.38
N THR A 77 -2.54 6.45 -7.10
CA THR A 77 -1.42 7.38 -6.99
C THR A 77 -1.82 8.79 -7.46
N PRO A 78 -1.00 9.82 -7.20
CA PRO A 78 -1.30 11.19 -7.62
C PRO A 78 -1.55 11.35 -9.13
N ASP A 79 -0.92 10.50 -9.96
CA ASP A 79 -1.12 10.40 -11.41
C ASP A 79 -2.31 9.51 -11.82
N LYS A 80 -3.18 9.15 -10.87
CA LYS A 80 -4.40 8.35 -11.05
C LYS A 80 -4.17 6.91 -11.50
N LYS A 81 -3.00 6.33 -11.23
CA LYS A 81 -2.70 4.93 -11.52
C LYS A 81 -2.98 4.01 -10.32
N ILE A 82 -3.28 2.75 -10.61
CA ILE A 82 -3.39 1.71 -9.57
C ILE A 82 -2.02 1.21 -9.13
N SER A 83 -0.99 1.35 -9.97
CA SER A 83 0.36 0.89 -9.67
C SER A 83 1.02 1.68 -8.53
N GLY A 84 2.10 1.15 -7.96
CA GLY A 84 2.90 1.83 -6.95
C GLY A 84 3.25 0.98 -5.73
N PHE A 85 4.14 1.51 -4.89
CA PHE A 85 4.60 0.83 -3.68
C PHE A 85 3.52 0.77 -2.61
N ILE A 86 3.45 -0.36 -1.90
CA ILE A 86 2.53 -0.58 -0.79
C ILE A 86 3.16 -1.47 0.26
N LEU A 87 2.78 -1.29 1.52
CA LEU A 87 3.13 -2.23 2.58
C LEU A 87 2.63 -3.63 2.24
N ARG A 88 3.50 -4.63 2.33
CA ARG A 88 3.20 -6.05 2.10
C ARG A 88 1.95 -6.46 2.86
N ASN A 89 1.82 -6.06 4.13
CA ASN A 89 0.71 -6.46 4.97
C ASN A 89 -0.64 -5.79 4.61
N ARG A 90 -0.64 -4.77 3.74
CA ARG A 90 -1.83 -4.03 3.27
C ARG A 90 -2.35 -4.52 1.93
N VAL A 91 -1.71 -5.51 1.32
CA VAL A 91 -2.23 -6.13 0.11
C VAL A 91 -3.25 -7.24 0.47
N PRO A 92 -4.39 -7.33 -0.23
CA PRO A 92 -5.44 -8.29 0.09
C PRO A 92 -4.92 -9.74 0.13
N LYS A 93 -5.34 -10.51 1.14
CA LYS A 93 -4.94 -11.92 1.34
C LYS A 93 -5.23 -12.84 0.14
N ARG A 94 -6.24 -12.52 -0.67
CA ARG A 94 -6.60 -13.27 -1.88
C ARG A 94 -5.60 -13.11 -3.02
N MET A 95 -4.69 -12.14 -2.95
CA MET A 95 -3.72 -11.87 -4.00
C MET A 95 -2.36 -12.47 -3.66
N LYS A 96 -1.80 -13.20 -4.62
CA LYS A 96 -0.44 -13.72 -4.53
C LYS A 96 0.56 -12.61 -4.83
N ILE A 97 1.64 -12.56 -4.06
CA ILE A 97 2.81 -11.75 -4.38
C ILE A 97 3.67 -12.61 -5.30
N GLN A 98 3.89 -12.12 -6.52
CA GLN A 98 4.70 -12.78 -7.52
C GLN A 98 6.18 -12.41 -7.34
N PRO A 99 7.13 -13.22 -7.81
CA PRO A 99 8.52 -12.77 -7.90
C PRO A 99 8.61 -11.50 -8.77
N TYR A 100 9.68 -10.73 -8.59
CA TYR A 100 9.98 -9.59 -9.44
C TYR A 100 10.03 -10.03 -10.91
N LYS A 101 9.42 -9.25 -11.79
CA LYS A 101 9.45 -9.46 -13.24
C LYS A 101 9.97 -8.18 -13.88
N ASP A 102 11.07 -8.29 -14.62
CA ASP A 102 11.64 -7.14 -15.32
C ASP A 102 10.65 -6.65 -16.40
N PRO A 103 10.20 -5.38 -16.36
CA PRO A 103 9.33 -4.83 -17.39
C PRO A 103 9.97 -4.83 -18.78
N ASN A 104 11.30 -4.78 -18.86
CA ASN A 104 12.05 -4.74 -20.12
C ASN A 104 12.15 -6.12 -20.78
N GLU A 105 12.04 -7.23 -20.03
CA GLU A 105 11.99 -8.58 -20.59
C GLU A 105 10.69 -8.84 -21.37
N ALA A 106 9.57 -8.20 -20.99
CA ALA A 106 8.27 -8.47 -21.60
C ALA A 106 8.04 -7.79 -22.96
N ASN A 107 8.79 -6.73 -23.27
CA ASN A 107 8.65 -5.93 -24.49
C ASN A 107 9.66 -6.29 -25.60
N GLY A 108 10.49 -7.32 -25.37
CA GLY A 108 11.56 -7.75 -26.28
C GLY A 108 11.29 -9.03 -27.08
N ALA A 109 10.05 -9.52 -27.12
CA ALA A 109 9.65 -10.73 -27.83
C ALA A 109 8.82 -10.43 -29.10
#